data_AF-A0A356Z320-F1
#
_entry.id   AF-A0A356Z320-F1
#
_cell.length_a   1.000
_cell.length_b   1.000
_cell.length_c   1.000
_cell.angle_alpha   90.00
_cell.angle_beta   90.00
_cell.angle_gamma   90.00
#
_symmetry.space_group_name_H-M   'P 1'
#
loop_
_entity.id
_entity.type
_entity.pdbx_description
1 polymer ?
#
loop_
_entity_poly.entity_id
_entity_poly.type
_entity_poly.pdbx_seq_one_letter_code
_entity_poly.pdbx_strand_id
1 'polypeptide(L)'
;MMNLSNLTRNFLQFMKLAWKMYHANNTFGSYHRYVKRVAGDTIRQSLMLNDESIPERIYKKIQWYMVEAVFIGEMLARMADNSISKRDKESLIYLGAIMALFDVIVDDIRLKRDIVNEILEHTFSTTGSKPPAGDSAIVRVYFLYVDKLIATIDKEQWREISGHLNIIRLQMKSDEQLMNSITEESVNSITLGKGGVATLICSVFLQQKSESFREAVFELGGFIQMMNDCQDLHKDTVAGIKTFVHFSKDFSEIFNKLDEKRMKTFHLIQSLDYSYKGRKETLFDLNAMFIVISYKLQRYAENSNYSLDFKFIADMNKEDFRINPFSPAAVSACLGKILRFNFENCELTPDFKFEQADRSKR
;
A
#
# COMPACT_ATOMS: atom_id res chain seq x y z
N MET A 1 -22.81 -19.63 -15.85
CA MET A 1 -23.80 -19.10 -14.88
C MET A 1 -23.20 -19.20 -13.48
N MET A 2 -23.20 -18.12 -12.71
CA MET A 2 -22.66 -18.14 -11.34
C MET A 2 -23.66 -18.82 -10.40
N ASN A 3 -23.21 -19.81 -9.62
CA ASN A 3 -24.04 -20.50 -8.65
C ASN A 3 -24.52 -19.51 -7.55
N LEU A 4 -25.82 -19.48 -7.26
CA LEU A 4 -26.44 -18.60 -6.24
C LEU A 4 -25.72 -18.71 -4.88
N SER A 5 -25.23 -19.90 -4.53
CA SER A 5 -24.44 -20.11 -3.31
C SER A 5 -23.11 -19.34 -3.29
N ASN A 6 -22.44 -19.19 -4.43
CA ASN A 6 -21.18 -18.43 -4.52
C ASN A 6 -21.45 -16.92 -4.42
N LEU A 7 -22.54 -16.44 -5.01
CA LEU A 7 -22.95 -15.04 -4.91
C LEU A 7 -23.23 -14.64 -3.45
N THR A 8 -23.98 -15.47 -2.71
CA THR A 8 -24.27 -15.22 -1.29
C THR A 8 -22.99 -15.21 -0.45
N ARG A 9 -22.05 -16.14 -0.68
CA ARG A 9 -20.75 -16.17 0.01
C ARG A 9 -19.93 -14.92 -0.28
N ASN A 10 -19.85 -14.51 -1.54
CA ASN A 10 -19.16 -13.30 -1.97
C ASN A 10 -19.80 -12.04 -1.38
N PHE A 11 -21.13 -12.01 -1.25
CA PHE A 11 -21.83 -10.90 -0.60
C PHE A 11 -21.48 -10.79 0.88
N LEU A 12 -21.46 -11.91 1.61
CA LEU A 12 -21.04 -11.92 3.01
C LEU A 12 -19.57 -11.48 3.17
N GLN A 13 -18.68 -11.93 2.26
CA GLN A 13 -17.29 -11.50 2.26
C GLN A 13 -17.16 -10.00 1.94
N PHE A 14 -17.92 -9.49 0.96
CA PHE A 14 -18.01 -8.08 0.65
C PHE A 14 -18.43 -7.25 1.87
N MET A 15 -19.46 -7.67 2.61
CA MET A 15 -19.90 -6.95 3.81
C MET A 15 -18.80 -6.89 4.89
N LYS A 16 -18.06 -8.00 5.09
CA LYS A 16 -16.91 -8.02 6.01
C LYS A 16 -15.79 -7.08 5.55
N LEU A 17 -15.45 -7.10 4.27
CA LEU A 17 -14.43 -6.23 3.70
C LEU A 17 -14.85 -4.77 3.77
N ALA A 18 -16.07 -4.44 3.38
CA ALA A 18 -16.64 -3.10 3.44
C ALA A 18 -16.58 -2.54 4.88
N TRP A 19 -16.92 -3.36 5.87
CA TRP A 19 -16.78 -3.02 7.28
C TRP A 19 -15.32 -2.74 7.67
N LYS A 20 -14.37 -3.63 7.31
CA LYS A 20 -12.94 -3.43 7.59
C LYS A 20 -12.42 -2.15 6.94
N MET A 21 -12.71 -1.94 5.65
CA MET A 21 -12.30 -0.77 4.89
C MET A 21 -12.89 0.52 5.46
N TYR A 22 -14.17 0.51 5.86
CA TYR A 22 -14.77 1.66 6.52
C TYR A 22 -14.04 2.02 7.83
N HIS A 23 -13.70 1.02 8.64
CA HIS A 23 -13.02 1.24 9.92
C HIS A 23 -11.53 1.54 9.81
N ALA A 24 -10.86 1.06 8.75
CA ALA A 24 -9.50 1.46 8.41
C ALA A 24 -9.48 2.90 7.88
N ASN A 25 -10.49 3.28 7.08
CA ASN A 25 -10.55 4.60 6.43
C ASN A 25 -11.16 5.73 7.27
N ASN A 26 -11.74 5.41 8.42
CA ASN A 26 -12.32 6.40 9.33
C ASN A 26 -11.40 6.57 10.54
N THR A 27 -10.96 7.80 10.83
CA THR A 27 -10.06 8.12 11.97
C THR A 27 -10.68 7.85 13.35
N PHE A 28 -12.00 7.65 13.39
CA PHE A 28 -12.76 7.18 14.55
C PHE A 28 -13.08 5.68 14.50
N GLY A 29 -12.67 4.98 13.44
CA GLY A 29 -12.90 3.56 13.21
C GLY A 29 -12.14 2.64 14.18
N SER A 30 -12.49 1.35 14.18
CA SER A 30 -11.95 0.38 15.15
C SER A 30 -10.44 0.21 15.04
N TYR A 31 -9.86 0.24 13.83
CA TYR A 31 -8.41 0.18 13.63
C TYR A 31 -7.70 1.41 14.21
N HIS A 32 -8.19 2.61 13.93
CA HIS A 32 -7.62 3.84 14.49
C HIS A 32 -7.72 3.90 16.02
N ARG A 33 -8.86 3.46 16.59
CA ARG A 33 -9.02 3.34 18.05
C ARG A 33 -8.07 2.30 18.65
N TYR A 34 -7.87 1.18 17.95
CA TYR A 34 -6.91 0.15 18.35
C TYR A 34 -5.48 0.72 18.40
N VAL A 35 -5.04 1.38 17.32
CA VAL A 35 -3.73 2.03 17.24
C VAL A 35 -3.54 3.07 18.35
N LYS A 36 -4.51 3.97 18.54
CA LYS A 36 -4.45 4.99 19.61
C LYS A 36 -4.38 4.39 21.01
N ARG A 37 -5.01 3.22 21.23
CA ARG A 37 -4.94 2.53 22.52
C ARG A 37 -3.58 1.87 22.75
N VAL A 38 -2.98 1.28 21.72
CA VAL A 38 -1.70 0.56 21.83
C VAL A 38 -0.52 1.53 21.85
N ALA A 39 -0.43 2.43 20.88
CA ALA A 39 0.69 3.36 20.71
C ALA A 39 0.41 4.76 21.30
N GLY A 40 -0.65 4.94 22.09
CA GLY A 40 -1.10 6.25 22.56
C GLY A 40 -0.04 7.04 23.32
N ASP A 41 0.76 6.37 24.14
CA ASP A 41 1.84 7.00 24.89
C ASP A 41 2.97 7.46 23.97
N THR A 42 3.37 6.62 23.01
CA THR A 42 4.38 6.94 22.00
C THR A 42 3.91 8.09 21.10
N ILE A 43 2.64 8.11 20.72
CA ILE A 43 2.05 9.22 19.94
C ILE A 43 2.14 10.53 20.73
N ARG A 44 1.80 10.52 22.04
CA ARG A 44 1.95 11.73 22.88
C ARG A 44 3.41 12.17 22.99
N GLN A 45 4.34 11.25 23.18
CA GLN A 45 5.77 11.55 23.21
C GLN A 45 6.25 12.15 21.87
N SER A 46 5.78 11.63 20.74
CA SER A 46 6.13 12.16 19.42
C SER A 46 5.64 13.59 19.18
N LEU A 47 4.52 13.98 19.81
CA LEU A 47 4.00 15.35 19.76
C LEU A 47 4.84 16.28 20.63
N MET A 48 5.32 15.80 21.78
CA MET A 48 6.22 16.56 22.66
C MET A 48 7.60 16.80 22.06
N LEU A 49 8.06 15.94 21.16
CA LEU A 49 9.32 16.11 20.43
C LEU A 49 9.23 17.15 19.29
N ASN A 50 8.01 17.58 18.95
CA ASN A 50 7.78 18.55 17.89
C ASN A 50 8.19 19.94 18.35
N ASP A 51 9.17 20.52 17.67
CA ASP A 51 9.58 21.92 17.80
C ASP A 51 8.82 22.82 16.81
N GLU A 52 7.56 22.47 16.54
CA GLU A 52 6.67 23.08 15.53
C GLU A 52 7.09 22.86 14.06
N SER A 53 8.19 22.15 13.81
CA SER A 53 8.64 21.83 12.44
C SER A 53 7.85 20.71 11.76
N ILE A 54 7.10 19.89 12.52
CA ILE A 54 6.31 18.77 11.97
C ILE A 54 4.82 19.17 11.88
N PRO A 55 4.26 19.32 10.66
CA PRO A 55 2.86 19.66 10.50
C PRO A 55 1.91 18.55 10.97
N GLU A 56 0.71 18.90 11.43
CA GLU A 56 -0.32 17.94 11.91
C GLU A 56 -0.65 16.84 10.88
N ARG A 57 -0.63 17.18 9.57
CA ARG A 57 -0.88 16.21 8.50
C ARG A 57 0.10 15.03 8.50
N ILE A 58 1.33 15.24 8.97
CA ILE A 58 2.36 14.19 9.06
C ILE A 58 1.99 13.19 10.16
N TYR A 59 1.55 13.65 11.33
CA TYR A 59 1.06 12.75 12.38
C TYR A 59 -0.17 11.95 11.95
N LYS A 60 -1.07 12.55 11.16
CA LYS A 60 -2.17 11.82 10.53
C LYS A 60 -1.62 10.72 9.62
N LYS A 61 -0.69 11.05 8.71
CA LYS A 61 -0.04 10.08 7.79
C LYS A 61 0.63 8.92 8.54
N ILE A 62 1.37 9.21 9.61
CA ILE A 62 1.97 8.21 10.50
C ILE A 62 0.90 7.25 11.04
N GLN A 63 -0.18 7.80 11.61
CA GLN A 63 -1.25 6.98 12.18
C GLN A 63 -1.98 6.15 11.12
N TRP A 64 -2.09 6.66 9.89
CA TRP A 64 -2.65 5.92 8.76
C TRP A 64 -1.79 4.71 8.38
N TYR A 65 -0.48 4.87 8.25
CA TYR A 65 0.41 3.74 7.95
C TYR A 65 0.45 2.72 9.10
N MET A 66 0.32 3.15 10.36
CA MET A 66 0.14 2.23 11.49
C MET A 66 -1.09 1.33 11.30
N VAL A 67 -2.20 1.89 10.80
CA VAL A 67 -3.43 1.13 10.52
C VAL A 67 -3.24 0.21 9.31
N GLU A 68 -2.62 0.70 8.24
CA GLU A 68 -2.35 -0.08 7.02
C GLU A 68 -1.44 -1.27 7.31
N ALA A 69 -0.37 -1.09 8.08
CA ALA A 69 0.53 -2.18 8.46
C ALA A 69 -0.21 -3.29 9.23
N VAL A 70 -1.12 -2.93 10.15
CA VAL A 70 -1.97 -3.91 10.86
C VAL A 70 -2.92 -4.61 9.89
N PHE A 71 -3.56 -3.87 8.99
CA PHE A 71 -4.47 -4.43 7.99
C PHE A 71 -3.75 -5.43 7.06
N ILE A 72 -2.57 -5.06 6.55
CA ILE A 72 -1.73 -5.94 5.72
C ILE A 72 -1.28 -7.16 6.53
N GLY A 73 -0.80 -6.98 7.76
CA GLY A 73 -0.39 -8.12 8.60
C GLY A 73 -1.52 -9.10 8.88
N GLU A 74 -2.76 -8.63 9.11
CA GLU A 74 -3.93 -9.50 9.26
C GLU A 74 -4.29 -10.23 7.97
N MET A 75 -4.11 -9.58 6.81
CA MET A 75 -4.30 -10.22 5.51
C MET A 75 -3.25 -11.31 5.28
N LEU A 76 -1.98 -11.02 5.52
CA LEU A 76 -0.88 -11.97 5.36
C LEU A 76 -1.01 -13.16 6.34
N ALA A 77 -1.38 -12.91 7.59
CA ALA A 77 -1.61 -13.97 8.58
C ALA A 77 -2.68 -14.95 8.10
N ARG A 78 -3.81 -14.41 7.62
CA ARG A 78 -4.90 -15.21 7.06
C ARG A 78 -4.49 -15.98 5.80
N MET A 79 -3.65 -15.41 4.95
CA MET A 79 -3.10 -16.09 3.78
C MET A 79 -2.19 -17.27 4.16
N ALA A 80 -1.46 -17.15 5.26
CA ALA A 80 -0.51 -18.13 5.79
C ALA A 80 -1.10 -19.13 6.81
N ASP A 81 -2.43 -19.23 6.93
CA ASP A 81 -3.11 -20.01 7.97
C ASP A 81 -2.65 -19.72 9.40
N ASN A 82 -2.17 -18.51 9.63
CA ASN A 82 -1.62 -18.09 10.89
C ASN A 82 -2.56 -17.11 11.60
N SER A 83 -2.35 -16.96 12.90
CA SER A 83 -2.98 -15.91 13.70
C SER A 83 -1.92 -14.88 14.08
N ILE A 84 -2.30 -13.61 14.08
CA ILE A 84 -1.41 -12.54 14.51
C ILE A 84 -1.62 -12.25 16.00
N SER A 85 -0.55 -12.31 16.79
CA SER A 85 -0.63 -12.06 18.23
C SER A 85 -0.82 -10.57 18.53
N LYS A 86 -1.18 -10.23 19.79
CA LYS A 86 -1.26 -8.83 20.22
C LYS A 86 0.10 -8.13 20.11
N ARG A 87 1.18 -8.85 20.45
CA ARG A 87 2.56 -8.38 20.35
C ARG A 87 2.93 -8.09 18.90
N ASP A 88 2.60 -8.99 17.98
CA ASP A 88 2.90 -8.80 16.55
C ASP A 88 2.10 -7.63 15.96
N LYS A 89 0.84 -7.45 16.36
CA LYS A 89 0.06 -6.26 15.98
C LYS A 89 0.68 -4.98 16.51
N GLU A 90 1.21 -4.98 17.74
CA GLU A 90 1.93 -3.82 18.29
C GLU A 90 3.21 -3.53 17.49
N SER A 91 4.00 -4.57 17.17
CA SER A 91 5.18 -4.43 16.32
C SER A 91 4.84 -3.88 14.92
N LEU A 92 3.75 -4.35 14.30
CA LEU A 92 3.26 -3.79 13.03
C LEU A 92 2.87 -2.31 13.13
N ILE A 93 2.31 -1.88 14.26
CA ILE A 93 1.99 -0.47 14.48
C ILE A 93 3.27 0.36 14.44
N TYR A 94 4.28 -0.01 15.22
CA TYR A 94 5.55 0.74 15.23
C TYR A 94 6.28 0.64 13.88
N LEU A 95 6.23 -0.51 13.21
CA LEU A 95 6.75 -0.66 11.86
C LEU A 95 6.05 0.28 10.86
N GLY A 96 4.72 0.34 10.87
CA GLY A 96 3.95 1.26 10.02
C GLY A 96 4.32 2.72 10.28
N ALA A 97 4.57 3.09 11.54
CA ALA A 97 5.05 4.43 11.89
C ALA A 97 6.43 4.74 11.28
N ILE A 98 7.36 3.80 11.38
CA ILE A 98 8.72 3.90 10.82
C ILE A 98 8.65 4.02 9.29
N MET A 99 7.81 3.22 8.63
CA MET A 99 7.60 3.28 7.19
C MET A 99 7.05 4.65 6.75
N ALA A 100 6.03 5.18 7.43
CA ALA A 100 5.52 6.52 7.15
C ALA A 100 6.57 7.61 7.37
N LEU A 101 7.34 7.52 8.45
CA LEU A 101 8.37 8.52 8.75
C LEU A 101 9.49 8.49 7.72
N PHE A 102 9.89 7.31 7.27
CA PHE A 102 10.87 7.17 6.19
C PHE A 102 10.33 7.75 4.87
N ASP A 103 9.09 7.42 4.51
CA ASP A 103 8.38 7.97 3.34
C ASP A 103 8.30 9.51 3.41
N VAL A 104 7.97 10.08 4.56
CA VAL A 104 7.94 11.54 4.79
C VAL A 104 9.34 12.16 4.68
N ILE A 105 10.36 11.52 5.26
CA ILE A 105 11.75 12.01 5.22
C ILE A 105 12.27 12.07 3.79
N VAL A 106 11.95 11.06 2.98
CA VAL A 106 12.44 10.93 1.60
C VAL A 106 11.60 11.75 0.62
N ASP A 107 10.27 11.63 0.66
CA ASP A 107 9.41 12.18 -0.41
C ASP A 107 8.85 13.58 -0.08
N ASP A 108 8.46 13.82 1.18
CA ASP A 108 7.83 15.09 1.61
C ASP A 108 8.87 16.15 2.05
N ILE A 109 9.79 15.78 2.94
CA ILE A 109 10.83 16.68 3.49
C ILE A 109 12.04 16.71 2.56
N ARG A 110 12.35 15.60 1.89
CA ARG A 110 13.48 15.45 0.96
C ARG A 110 14.81 15.80 1.63
N LEU A 111 15.09 15.18 2.77
CA LEU A 111 16.40 15.32 3.41
C LEU A 111 17.52 14.89 2.45
N LYS A 112 18.69 15.50 2.59
CA LYS A 112 19.87 15.16 1.77
C LYS A 112 20.20 13.68 1.93
N ARG A 113 20.61 13.04 0.83
CA ARG A 113 20.95 11.61 0.78
C ARG A 113 21.93 11.17 1.86
N ASP A 114 22.94 11.98 2.16
CA ASP A 114 23.92 11.68 3.21
C ASP A 114 23.28 11.57 4.60
N ILE A 115 22.32 12.45 4.90
CA ILE A 115 21.57 12.43 6.17
C ILE A 115 20.68 11.17 6.22
N VAL A 116 20.01 10.83 5.11
CA VAL A 116 19.18 9.62 5.06
C VAL A 116 20.05 8.36 5.23
N ASN A 117 21.24 8.33 4.65
CA ASN A 117 22.21 7.25 4.85
C ASN A 117 22.64 7.14 6.32
N GLU A 118 22.96 8.27 6.96
CA GLU A 118 23.32 8.33 8.38
C GLU A 118 22.19 7.81 9.27
N ILE A 119 20.94 8.23 9.02
CA ILE A 119 19.76 7.70 9.73
C ILE A 119 19.72 6.17 9.61
N LEU A 120 19.88 5.62 8.40
CA LEU A 120 19.84 4.17 8.18
C LEU A 120 21.02 3.45 8.86
N GLU A 121 22.23 4.04 8.83
CA GLU A 121 23.39 3.49 9.55
C GLU A 121 23.14 3.42 11.05
N HIS A 122 22.58 4.47 11.63
CA HIS A 122 22.21 4.51 13.05
C HIS A 122 21.07 3.55 13.38
N THR A 123 20.05 3.43 12.53
CA THR A 123 18.95 2.47 12.72
C THR A 123 19.46 1.04 12.84
N PHE A 124 20.39 0.62 11.98
CA PHE A 124 20.89 -0.76 11.94
C PHE A 124 22.22 -0.97 12.67
N SER A 125 22.70 0.04 13.41
CA SER A 125 23.95 -0.06 14.14
C SER A 125 23.88 -1.13 15.22
N THR A 126 24.97 -1.90 15.35
CA THR A 126 25.17 -2.87 16.42
C THR A 126 25.42 -2.21 17.78
N THR A 127 25.72 -0.90 17.82
CA THR A 127 26.03 -0.14 19.04
C THR A 127 24.82 0.62 19.63
N GLY A 128 23.65 0.52 18.99
CA GLY A 128 22.38 1.06 19.46
C GLY A 128 21.77 2.13 18.54
N SER A 129 20.44 2.17 18.51
CA SER A 129 19.57 3.03 17.70
C SER A 129 19.47 4.47 18.25
N LYS A 130 20.60 5.12 18.55
CA LYS A 130 20.55 6.52 18.99
C LYS A 130 20.48 7.46 17.79
N PRO A 131 19.64 8.52 17.85
CA PRO A 131 19.64 9.56 16.84
C PRO A 131 21.04 10.19 16.72
N PRO A 132 21.49 10.51 15.50
CA PRO A 132 22.65 11.38 15.31
C PRO A 132 22.57 12.68 16.14
N ALA A 133 23.73 13.23 16.50
CA ALA A 133 23.79 14.44 17.32
C ALA A 133 23.39 15.68 16.49
N GLY A 134 22.43 16.47 16.98
CA GLY A 134 21.96 17.70 16.30
C GLY A 134 20.73 17.52 15.40
N ASP A 135 20.02 16.40 15.55
CA ASP A 135 18.91 16.01 14.67
C ASP A 135 17.64 16.88 14.75
N SER A 136 16.95 16.98 13.62
CA SER A 136 15.61 17.58 13.48
C SER A 136 14.53 16.79 14.24
N ALA A 137 13.40 17.45 14.58
CA ALA A 137 12.31 16.79 15.30
C ALA A 137 11.82 15.50 14.63
N ILE A 138 11.75 15.47 13.29
CA ILE A 138 11.26 14.30 12.56
C ILE A 138 12.16 13.08 12.74
N VAL A 139 13.48 13.28 12.82
CA VAL A 139 14.45 12.22 13.06
C VAL A 139 14.37 11.71 14.51
N ARG A 140 14.20 12.62 15.48
CA ARG A 140 13.95 12.22 16.89
C ARG A 140 12.67 11.40 17.03
N VAL A 141 11.61 11.78 16.32
CA VAL A 141 10.35 11.02 16.27
C VAL A 141 10.56 9.66 15.61
N TYR A 142 11.33 9.58 14.52
CA TYR A 142 11.68 8.32 13.87
C TYR A 142 12.38 7.34 14.84
N PHE A 143 13.43 7.79 15.53
CA PHE A 143 14.14 6.92 16.48
C PHE A 143 13.30 6.53 17.69
N LEU A 144 12.39 7.39 18.15
CA LEU A 144 11.41 7.01 19.18
C LEU A 144 10.58 5.78 18.75
N TYR A 145 10.13 5.71 17.49
CA TYR A 145 9.38 4.57 17.00
C TYR A 145 10.26 3.33 16.74
N VAL A 146 11.52 3.52 16.32
CA VAL A 146 12.51 2.44 16.20
C VAL A 146 12.75 1.77 17.55
N ASP A 147 12.98 2.55 18.60
CA ASP A 147 13.21 2.02 19.95
C ASP A 147 12.00 1.22 20.46
N LYS A 148 10.79 1.69 20.16
CA LYS A 148 9.55 0.97 20.50
C LYS A 148 9.41 -0.33 19.71
N LEU A 149 9.73 -0.34 18.42
CA LEU A 149 9.72 -1.57 17.63
C LEU A 149 10.75 -2.59 18.16
N ILE A 150 11.98 -2.17 18.42
CA ILE A 150 13.04 -3.05 18.93
C ILE A 150 12.64 -3.67 20.28
N ALA A 151 11.95 -2.91 21.14
CA ALA A 151 11.46 -3.42 22.42
C ALA A 151 10.36 -4.48 22.28
N THR A 152 9.64 -4.54 21.15
CA THR A 152 8.54 -5.50 20.94
C THR A 152 8.92 -6.71 20.10
N ILE A 153 10.10 -6.76 19.51
CA ILE A 153 10.55 -7.86 18.64
C ILE A 153 11.74 -8.62 19.22
N ASP A 154 11.97 -9.83 18.73
CA ASP A 154 13.18 -10.59 19.07
C ASP A 154 14.34 -10.31 18.10
N LYS A 155 15.51 -10.87 18.42
CA LYS A 155 16.74 -10.68 17.63
C LYS A 155 16.65 -11.30 16.23
N GLU A 156 15.85 -12.34 16.04
CA GLU A 156 15.68 -12.98 14.73
C GLU A 156 14.80 -12.12 13.84
N GLN A 157 13.66 -11.65 14.36
CA GLN A 157 12.78 -10.71 13.69
C GLN A 157 13.54 -9.42 13.31
N TRP A 158 14.31 -8.85 14.23
CA TRP A 158 15.11 -7.65 13.93
C TRP A 158 16.15 -7.90 12.83
N ARG A 159 16.81 -9.07 12.85
CA ARG A 159 17.79 -9.45 11.82
C ARG A 159 17.13 -9.56 10.45
N GLU A 160 15.94 -10.14 10.37
CA GLU A 160 15.20 -10.29 9.11
C GLU A 160 14.73 -8.93 8.57
N ILE A 161 14.16 -8.09 9.43
CA ILE A 161 13.78 -6.70 9.10
C ILE A 161 15.00 -5.92 8.58
N SER A 162 16.12 -6.00 9.29
CA SER A 162 17.39 -5.33 8.90
C SER A 162 17.94 -5.86 7.57
N GLY A 163 17.78 -7.16 7.29
CA GLY A 163 18.18 -7.76 6.02
C GLY A 163 17.40 -7.19 4.82
N HIS A 164 16.13 -6.86 5.02
CA HIS A 164 15.29 -6.22 4.00
C HIS A 164 15.55 -4.71 3.88
N LEU A 165 16.03 -4.05 4.94
CA LEU A 165 16.32 -2.61 4.92
C LEU A 165 17.54 -2.23 4.08
N ASN A 166 18.46 -3.16 3.82
CA ASN A 166 19.48 -2.98 2.77
C ASN A 166 18.86 -2.93 1.35
N ILE A 167 17.72 -3.60 1.13
CA ILE A 167 16.96 -3.47 -0.12
C ILE A 167 16.23 -2.12 -0.15
N ILE A 168 15.79 -1.61 1.00
CA ILE A 168 15.25 -0.23 1.13
C ILE A 168 16.33 0.82 0.84
N ARG A 169 17.61 0.59 1.19
CA ARG A 169 18.73 1.45 0.74
C ARG A 169 18.83 1.52 -0.79
N LEU A 170 18.58 0.41 -1.50
CA LEU A 170 18.54 0.42 -2.97
C LEU A 170 17.33 1.22 -3.51
N GLN A 171 16.25 1.35 -2.72
CA GLN A 171 15.07 2.15 -3.05
C GLN A 171 15.26 3.66 -2.84
N MET A 172 16.35 4.10 -2.19
CA MET A 172 16.75 5.52 -2.14
C MET A 172 17.10 6.09 -3.53
N LYS A 173 17.01 5.25 -4.57
CA LYS A 173 16.91 5.66 -5.97
C LYS A 173 15.53 6.25 -6.34
N SER A 174 14.60 6.44 -5.41
CA SER A 174 13.32 7.10 -5.71
C SER A 174 13.48 8.51 -6.28
N ASP A 175 14.57 9.23 -5.94
CA ASP A 175 14.94 10.49 -6.60
C ASP A 175 15.06 10.34 -8.13
N GLU A 176 15.44 9.15 -8.62
CA GLU A 176 15.49 8.85 -10.05
C GLU A 176 14.10 8.98 -10.70
N GLN A 177 13.01 8.75 -9.95
CA GLN A 177 11.64 8.93 -10.45
C GLN A 177 11.30 10.40 -10.73
N LEU A 178 12.07 11.35 -10.19
CA LEU A 178 11.97 12.78 -10.52
C LEU A 178 12.82 13.14 -11.75
N MET A 179 13.72 12.25 -12.19
CA MET A 179 14.60 12.52 -13.33
C MET A 179 13.86 12.32 -14.64
N ASN A 180 14.05 13.26 -15.57
CA ASN A 180 13.44 13.13 -16.90
C ASN A 180 13.95 11.92 -17.68
N SER A 181 15.16 11.45 -17.39
CA SER A 181 15.85 10.35 -18.06
C SER A 181 15.53 8.95 -17.54
N ILE A 182 14.68 8.81 -16.50
CA ILE A 182 14.38 7.48 -15.95
C ILE A 182 13.63 6.61 -16.98
N THR A 183 14.02 5.34 -17.05
CA THR A 183 13.41 4.34 -17.95
C THR A 183 12.20 3.67 -17.30
N GLU A 184 11.30 3.13 -18.12
CA GLU A 184 10.16 2.33 -17.65
C GLU A 184 10.62 1.14 -16.80
N GLU A 185 11.68 0.43 -17.23
CA GLU A 185 12.27 -0.69 -16.49
C GLU A 185 12.73 -0.28 -15.09
N SER A 186 13.38 0.88 -14.97
CA SER A 186 13.85 1.40 -13.69
C SER A 186 12.67 1.77 -12.79
N VAL A 187 11.64 2.44 -13.32
CA VAL A 187 10.42 2.76 -12.57
C VAL A 187 9.71 1.49 -12.12
N ASN A 188 9.55 0.50 -12.99
CA ASN A 188 8.94 -0.78 -12.63
C ASN A 188 9.71 -1.49 -11.52
N SER A 189 11.05 -1.51 -11.60
CA SER A 189 11.90 -2.09 -10.55
C SER A 189 11.73 -1.36 -9.21
N ILE A 190 11.66 -0.02 -9.22
CA ILE A 190 11.44 0.79 -8.02
C ILE A 190 10.03 0.57 -7.44
N THR A 191 8.98 0.64 -8.27
CA THR A 191 7.57 0.41 -7.88
C THR A 191 7.41 -0.97 -7.25
N LEU A 192 7.92 -2.03 -7.90
CA LEU A 192 7.85 -3.39 -7.38
C LEU A 192 8.67 -3.57 -6.11
N GLY A 193 9.88 -2.97 -6.07
CA GLY A 193 10.74 -2.99 -4.89
C GLY A 193 10.07 -2.36 -3.67
N LYS A 194 9.55 -1.13 -3.79
CA LYS A 194 8.91 -0.38 -2.71
C LYS A 194 7.79 -1.20 -2.05
N GLY A 195 6.80 -1.60 -2.83
CA GLY A 195 5.66 -2.37 -2.31
C GLY A 195 6.05 -3.77 -1.85
N GLY A 196 6.87 -4.48 -2.63
CA GLY A 196 7.25 -5.86 -2.35
C GLY A 196 8.08 -5.99 -1.07
N VAL A 197 9.08 -5.14 -0.88
CA VAL A 197 9.90 -5.15 0.34
C VAL A 197 9.10 -4.70 1.56
N ALA A 198 8.29 -3.65 1.44
CA ALA A 198 7.38 -3.22 2.51
C ALA A 198 6.50 -4.37 3.03
N THR A 199 5.94 -5.15 2.11
CA THR A 199 5.05 -6.27 2.43
C THR A 199 5.84 -7.47 2.99
N LEU A 200 7.04 -7.74 2.48
CA LEU A 200 7.96 -8.74 3.06
C LEU A 200 8.31 -8.42 4.51
N ILE A 201 8.63 -7.16 4.82
CA ILE A 201 8.94 -6.75 6.20
C ILE A 201 7.73 -6.94 7.11
N CYS A 202 6.51 -6.64 6.63
CA CYS A 202 5.30 -6.94 7.39
C CYS A 202 5.09 -8.45 7.64
N SER A 203 5.62 -9.31 6.77
CA SER A 203 5.48 -10.78 6.89
C SER A 203 6.41 -11.41 7.94
N VAL A 204 7.45 -10.70 8.40
CA VAL A 204 8.42 -11.20 9.40
C VAL A 204 7.73 -11.69 10.68
N PHE A 205 6.61 -11.06 11.06
CA PHE A 205 5.85 -11.43 12.26
C PHE A 205 5.08 -12.76 12.13
N LEU A 206 5.02 -13.34 10.93
CA LEU A 206 4.34 -14.62 10.68
C LEU A 206 5.27 -15.83 10.82
N GLN A 207 6.59 -15.59 10.93
CA GLN A 207 7.62 -16.63 11.01
C GLN A 207 7.55 -17.66 9.87
N GLN A 208 7.03 -17.27 8.71
CA GLN A 208 6.95 -18.12 7.52
C GLN A 208 8.22 -18.00 6.68
N LYS A 209 8.90 -19.12 6.47
CA LYS A 209 10.19 -19.16 5.74
C LYS A 209 10.07 -19.76 4.32
N SER A 210 8.86 -20.16 3.91
CA SER A 210 8.64 -20.72 2.57
C SER A 210 9.00 -19.71 1.49
N GLU A 211 9.82 -20.12 0.53
CA GLU A 211 10.21 -19.28 -0.60
C GLU A 211 9.01 -18.91 -1.47
N SER A 212 8.10 -19.86 -1.73
CA SER A 212 6.87 -19.58 -2.48
C SER A 212 5.96 -18.58 -1.79
N PHE A 213 5.89 -18.62 -0.45
CA PHE A 213 5.17 -17.61 0.32
C PHE A 213 5.83 -16.24 0.19
N ARG A 214 7.16 -16.15 0.34
CA ARG A 214 7.89 -14.88 0.21
C ARG A 214 7.75 -14.29 -1.20
N GLU A 215 7.80 -15.12 -2.23
CA GLU A 215 7.55 -14.69 -3.61
C GLU A 215 6.13 -14.13 -3.77
N ALA A 216 5.11 -14.86 -3.30
CA ALA A 216 3.73 -14.41 -3.36
C ALA A 216 3.52 -13.08 -2.58
N VAL A 217 4.16 -12.93 -1.42
CA VAL A 217 4.13 -11.71 -0.60
C VAL A 217 4.80 -10.54 -1.29
N PHE A 218 5.95 -10.75 -1.93
CA PHE A 218 6.66 -9.72 -2.68
C PHE A 218 5.83 -9.23 -3.87
N GLU A 219 5.26 -10.17 -4.62
CA GLU A 219 4.43 -9.88 -5.79
C GLU A 219 3.14 -9.16 -5.42
N LEU A 220 2.49 -9.59 -4.32
CA LEU A 220 1.37 -8.90 -3.68
C LEU A 220 1.72 -7.46 -3.32
N GLY A 221 2.86 -7.23 -2.69
CA GLY A 221 3.29 -5.88 -2.34
C GLY A 221 3.48 -4.99 -3.58
N GLY A 222 4.11 -5.51 -4.63
CA GLY A 222 4.24 -4.81 -5.90
C GLY A 222 2.89 -4.50 -6.55
N PHE A 223 1.92 -5.43 -6.47
CA PHE A 223 0.56 -5.20 -6.96
C PHE A 223 -0.17 -4.09 -6.19
N ILE A 224 -0.04 -4.08 -4.86
CA ILE A 224 -0.58 -3.01 -4.01
C ILE A 224 0.04 -1.67 -4.37
N GLN A 225 1.35 -1.62 -4.62
CA GLN A 225 2.02 -0.38 -5.04
C GLN A 225 1.52 0.11 -6.41
N MET A 226 1.32 -0.78 -7.39
CA MET A 226 0.73 -0.37 -8.68
C MET A 226 -0.71 0.14 -8.52
N MET A 227 -1.52 -0.45 -7.63
CA MET A 227 -2.83 0.10 -7.29
C MET A 227 -2.73 1.49 -6.66
N ASN A 228 -1.73 1.72 -5.80
CA ASN A 228 -1.46 3.02 -5.20
C ASN A 228 -1.04 4.06 -6.25
N ASP A 229 -0.11 3.74 -7.15
CA ASP A 229 0.32 4.63 -8.24
C ASP A 229 -0.88 5.06 -9.13
N CYS A 230 -1.84 4.16 -9.38
CA CYS A 230 -3.10 4.50 -10.05
C CYS A 230 -4.02 5.39 -9.20
N GLN A 231 -4.05 5.16 -7.89
CA GLN A 231 -4.83 5.97 -6.95
C GLN A 231 -4.27 7.40 -6.88
N ASP A 232 -2.96 7.55 -6.81
CA ASP A 232 -2.26 8.80 -6.61
C ASP A 232 -1.82 9.48 -7.92
N LEU A 233 -2.28 8.99 -9.07
CA LEU A 233 -1.99 9.54 -10.41
C LEU A 233 -1.91 11.08 -10.45
N HIS A 234 -2.97 11.79 -10.06
CA HIS A 234 -2.97 13.27 -10.02
C HIS A 234 -1.89 13.84 -9.10
N LYS A 235 -1.78 13.32 -7.87
CA LYS A 235 -0.82 13.78 -6.86
C LYS A 235 0.62 13.58 -7.33
N ASP A 236 0.93 12.42 -7.88
CA ASP A 236 2.27 12.07 -8.34
C ASP A 236 2.64 12.87 -9.59
N THR A 237 1.71 13.03 -10.53
CA THR A 237 1.89 13.89 -11.71
C THR A 237 2.16 15.35 -11.30
N VAL A 238 1.39 15.93 -10.36
CA VAL A 238 1.62 17.30 -9.85
C VAL A 238 2.98 17.41 -9.13
N ALA A 239 3.40 16.36 -8.43
CA ALA A 239 4.70 16.32 -7.75
C ALA A 239 5.88 16.04 -8.68
N GLY A 240 5.63 15.78 -9.98
CA GLY A 240 6.64 15.41 -10.96
C GLY A 240 7.22 13.99 -10.77
N ILE A 241 6.53 13.13 -10.04
CA ILE A 241 6.96 11.75 -9.75
C ILE A 241 6.50 10.85 -10.90
N LYS A 242 7.46 10.25 -11.61
CA LYS A 242 7.18 9.26 -12.65
C LYS A 242 6.97 7.87 -12.07
N THR A 243 5.73 7.43 -12.06
CA THR A 243 5.30 6.05 -11.78
C THR A 243 5.02 5.28 -13.09
N PHE A 244 4.70 3.99 -13.02
CA PHE A 244 4.51 3.14 -14.22
C PHE A 244 3.43 3.68 -15.17
N VAL A 245 2.43 4.40 -14.64
CA VAL A 245 1.36 5.02 -15.43
C VAL A 245 1.89 6.02 -16.46
N HIS A 246 3.01 6.69 -16.16
CA HIS A 246 3.63 7.71 -17.01
C HIS A 246 4.35 7.13 -18.24
N PHE A 247 4.47 5.80 -18.30
CA PHE A 247 5.04 5.05 -19.40
C PHE A 247 3.97 4.31 -20.21
N SER A 248 2.70 4.54 -19.91
CA SER A 248 1.58 4.02 -20.69
C SER A 248 1.13 5.04 -21.73
N LYS A 249 0.67 4.55 -22.88
CA LYS A 249 0.16 5.37 -23.99
C LYS A 249 -1.26 5.87 -23.74
N ASP A 250 -2.06 5.06 -23.06
CA ASP A 250 -3.46 5.35 -22.76
C ASP A 250 -3.92 4.63 -21.47
N PHE A 251 -5.16 4.90 -21.05
CA PHE A 251 -5.75 4.28 -19.86
C PHE A 251 -5.97 2.76 -20.00
N SER A 252 -6.15 2.25 -21.22
CA SER A 252 -6.28 0.81 -21.46
C SER A 252 -4.95 0.11 -21.16
N GLU A 253 -3.83 0.70 -21.56
CA GLU A 253 -2.50 0.17 -21.25
C GLU A 253 -2.21 0.19 -19.74
N ILE A 254 -2.61 1.25 -19.02
CA ILE A 254 -2.52 1.28 -17.55
C ILE A 254 -3.32 0.11 -16.94
N PHE A 255 -4.57 -0.08 -17.37
CA PHE A 255 -5.41 -1.15 -16.88
C PHE A 255 -4.82 -2.53 -17.17
N ASN A 256 -4.32 -2.76 -18.39
CA ASN A 256 -3.72 -4.04 -18.79
C ASN A 256 -2.47 -4.37 -17.96
N LYS A 257 -1.55 -3.42 -17.78
CA LYS A 257 -0.37 -3.61 -16.92
C LYS A 257 -0.76 -3.95 -15.48
N LEU A 258 -1.80 -3.29 -14.95
CA LEU A 258 -2.31 -3.57 -13.60
C LEU A 258 -2.97 -4.96 -13.52
N ASP A 259 -3.72 -5.37 -14.54
CA ASP A 259 -4.38 -6.68 -14.61
C ASP A 259 -3.39 -7.83 -14.78
N GLU A 260 -2.36 -7.66 -15.61
CA GLU A 260 -1.25 -8.62 -15.73
C GLU A 260 -0.58 -8.87 -14.39
N LYS A 261 -0.31 -7.79 -13.63
CA LYS A 261 0.25 -7.89 -12.28
C LYS A 261 -0.71 -8.57 -11.30
N ARG A 262 -2.01 -8.27 -11.39
CA ARG A 262 -3.06 -8.94 -10.61
C ARG A 262 -3.03 -10.43 -10.87
N MET A 263 -3.04 -10.85 -12.14
CA MET A 263 -3.06 -12.25 -12.54
C MET A 263 -1.83 -13.02 -12.06
N LYS A 264 -0.63 -12.45 -12.24
CA LYS A 264 0.61 -13.03 -11.71
C LYS A 264 0.54 -13.25 -10.19
N THR A 265 0.11 -12.22 -9.46
CA THR A 265 -0.04 -12.28 -8.00
C THR A 265 -1.07 -13.33 -7.58
N PHE A 266 -2.20 -13.40 -8.28
CA PHE A 266 -3.30 -14.30 -7.95
C PHE A 266 -2.88 -15.76 -8.16
N HIS A 267 -2.19 -16.07 -9.26
CA HIS A 267 -1.68 -17.42 -9.50
C HIS A 267 -0.66 -17.86 -8.44
N LEU A 268 0.24 -16.98 -8.03
CA LEU A 268 1.19 -17.29 -6.95
C LEU A 268 0.49 -17.55 -5.62
N ILE A 269 -0.52 -16.74 -5.26
CA ILE A 269 -1.28 -16.98 -4.03
C ILE A 269 -2.13 -18.26 -4.14
N GLN A 270 -2.72 -18.54 -5.30
CA GLN A 270 -3.49 -19.77 -5.55
C GLN A 270 -2.61 -21.02 -5.44
N SER A 271 -1.33 -20.96 -5.84
CA SER A 271 -0.44 -22.13 -5.81
C SER A 271 0.14 -22.43 -4.42
N LEU A 272 -0.06 -21.55 -3.43
CA LEU A 272 0.44 -21.80 -2.08
C LEU A 272 -0.25 -23.00 -1.42
N ASP A 273 0.54 -23.79 -0.71
CA ASP A 273 0.09 -24.94 0.09
C ASP A 273 -0.46 -24.51 1.47
N TYR A 274 -1.43 -23.58 1.44
CA TYR A 274 -2.19 -23.12 2.60
C TYR A 274 -3.69 -23.30 2.37
N SER A 275 -4.50 -23.03 3.40
CA SER A 275 -5.93 -23.26 3.36
C SER A 275 -6.60 -22.53 2.21
N TYR A 276 -7.53 -23.25 1.59
CA TYR A 276 -8.37 -22.70 0.53
C TYR A 276 -9.07 -21.41 0.98
N LYS A 277 -9.55 -21.39 2.23
CA LYS A 277 -10.31 -20.25 2.77
C LYS A 277 -9.44 -18.99 2.89
N GLY A 278 -8.24 -19.11 3.45
CA GLY A 278 -7.33 -17.97 3.65
C GLY A 278 -6.92 -17.32 2.33
N ARG A 279 -6.52 -18.15 1.35
CA ARG A 279 -6.20 -17.72 -0.02
C ARG A 279 -7.40 -17.08 -0.71
N LYS A 280 -8.57 -17.74 -0.68
CA LYS A 280 -9.78 -17.24 -1.34
C LYS A 280 -10.24 -15.89 -0.79
N GLU A 281 -10.28 -15.72 0.52
CA GLU A 281 -10.67 -14.45 1.13
C GLU A 281 -9.66 -13.34 0.81
N THR A 282 -8.36 -13.65 0.78
CA THR A 282 -7.31 -12.69 0.42
C THR A 282 -7.45 -12.22 -1.04
N LEU A 283 -7.62 -13.16 -1.98
CA LEU A 283 -7.82 -12.82 -3.39
C LEU A 283 -9.12 -12.08 -3.65
N PHE A 284 -10.19 -12.41 -2.91
CA PHE A 284 -11.42 -11.63 -2.96
C PHE A 284 -11.19 -10.18 -2.52
N ASP A 285 -10.50 -9.98 -1.39
CA ASP A 285 -10.22 -8.65 -0.85
C ASP A 285 -9.39 -7.82 -1.85
N LEU A 286 -8.36 -8.42 -2.46
CA LEU A 286 -7.54 -7.78 -3.50
C LEU A 286 -8.31 -7.49 -4.79
N ASN A 287 -9.15 -8.40 -5.23
CA ASN A 287 -10.00 -8.20 -6.41
C ASN A 287 -10.98 -7.04 -6.21
N ALA A 288 -11.53 -6.91 -5.00
CA ALA A 288 -12.41 -5.81 -4.68
C ALA A 288 -11.68 -4.45 -4.71
N MET A 289 -10.45 -4.39 -4.18
CA MET A 289 -9.60 -3.19 -4.27
C MET A 289 -9.29 -2.85 -5.72
N PHE A 290 -8.84 -3.83 -6.51
CA PHE A 290 -8.58 -3.68 -7.94
C PHE A 290 -9.77 -3.06 -8.67
N ILE A 291 -10.98 -3.61 -8.50
CA ILE A 291 -12.19 -3.10 -9.16
C ILE A 291 -12.49 -1.64 -8.79
N VAL A 292 -12.27 -1.25 -7.53
CA VAL A 292 -12.48 0.14 -7.09
C VAL A 292 -11.42 1.07 -7.70
N ILE A 293 -10.17 0.63 -7.79
CA ILE A 293 -9.09 1.38 -8.43
C ILE A 293 -9.30 1.51 -9.94
N SER A 294 -9.74 0.44 -10.62
CA SER A 294 -10.09 0.48 -12.04
C SER A 294 -11.26 1.42 -12.31
N TYR A 295 -12.26 1.48 -11.41
CA TYR A 295 -13.31 2.49 -11.50
C TYR A 295 -12.74 3.90 -11.35
N LYS A 296 -11.75 4.11 -10.48
CA LYS A 296 -11.06 5.40 -10.36
C LYS A 296 -10.32 5.78 -11.63
N LEU A 297 -9.59 4.86 -12.24
CA LEU A 297 -8.99 5.06 -13.56
C LEU A 297 -10.03 5.42 -14.62
N GLN A 298 -11.21 4.77 -14.59
CA GLN A 298 -12.28 5.09 -15.53
C GLN A 298 -12.76 6.54 -15.34
N ARG A 299 -12.86 7.01 -14.08
CA ARG A 299 -13.21 8.41 -13.80
C ARG A 299 -12.12 9.39 -14.24
N TYR A 300 -10.85 9.04 -14.12
CA TYR A 300 -9.76 9.81 -14.74
C TYR A 300 -9.97 9.92 -16.25
N ALA A 301 -10.18 8.80 -16.93
CA ALA A 301 -10.41 8.77 -18.37
C ALA A 301 -11.64 9.61 -18.76
N GLU A 302 -12.77 9.45 -18.09
CA GLU A 302 -13.99 10.21 -18.40
C GLU A 302 -13.80 11.72 -18.22
N ASN A 303 -13.15 12.14 -17.12
CA ASN A 303 -12.91 13.55 -16.84
C ASN A 303 -11.84 14.16 -17.76
N SER A 304 -10.88 13.36 -18.23
CA SER A 304 -9.85 13.81 -19.19
C SER A 304 -10.25 13.61 -20.65
N ASN A 305 -11.52 13.31 -20.91
CA ASN A 305 -12.03 12.97 -22.24
C ASN A 305 -11.20 11.88 -22.95
N TYR A 306 -10.79 10.88 -22.18
CA TYR A 306 -9.99 9.72 -22.54
C TYR A 306 -8.56 10.06 -23.02
N SER A 307 -8.11 11.30 -22.82
CA SER A 307 -6.73 11.70 -23.09
C SER A 307 -5.84 11.43 -21.87
N LEU A 308 -4.73 10.74 -22.08
CA LEU A 308 -3.68 10.54 -21.08
C LEU A 308 -2.58 11.61 -21.25
N ASP A 309 -2.98 12.89 -21.22
CA ASP A 309 -2.03 14.01 -21.17
C ASP A 309 -1.77 14.40 -19.71
N PHE A 310 -0.58 14.07 -19.21
CA PHE A 310 -0.22 14.34 -17.82
C PHE A 310 -0.13 15.83 -17.49
N LYS A 311 0.18 16.71 -18.45
CA LYS A 311 0.15 18.16 -18.18
C LYS A 311 -1.28 18.62 -17.95
N PHE A 312 -2.18 18.17 -18.83
CA PHE A 312 -3.61 18.45 -18.68
C PHE A 312 -4.16 17.89 -17.36
N ILE A 313 -3.82 16.65 -17.01
CA ILE A 313 -4.24 16.03 -15.75
C ILE A 313 -3.69 16.81 -14.53
N ALA A 314 -2.44 17.30 -14.59
CA ALA A 314 -1.85 18.10 -13.51
C ALA A 314 -2.64 19.39 -13.22
N ASP A 315 -3.15 20.03 -14.28
CA ASP A 315 -3.89 21.30 -14.20
C ASP A 315 -5.35 21.13 -13.74
N MET A 316 -5.87 19.90 -13.74
CA MET A 316 -7.23 19.60 -13.29
C MET A 316 -7.38 19.68 -11.77
N ASN A 317 -8.61 19.90 -11.29
CA ASN A 317 -8.87 19.94 -9.87
C ASN A 317 -8.85 18.53 -9.28
N LYS A 318 -8.02 18.31 -8.24
CA LYS A 318 -7.91 17.01 -7.55
C LYS A 318 -9.26 16.44 -7.09
N GLU A 319 -10.23 17.29 -6.75
CA GLU A 319 -11.55 16.84 -6.29
C GLU A 319 -12.35 16.16 -7.40
N ASP A 320 -12.05 16.43 -8.68
CA ASP A 320 -12.70 15.79 -9.82
C ASP A 320 -12.41 14.28 -9.87
N PHE A 321 -11.28 13.87 -9.31
CA PHE A 321 -10.82 12.47 -9.28
C PHE A 321 -11.05 11.79 -7.93
N ARG A 322 -11.61 12.52 -6.95
CA ARG A 322 -11.86 11.96 -5.63
C ARG A 322 -13.10 11.07 -5.67
N ILE A 323 -12.90 9.79 -5.35
CA ILE A 323 -13.99 8.81 -5.29
C ILE A 323 -14.21 8.38 -3.86
N ASN A 324 -15.45 8.48 -3.40
CA ASN A 324 -15.90 7.75 -2.23
C ASN A 324 -16.34 6.35 -2.69
N PRO A 325 -15.64 5.27 -2.28
CA PRO A 325 -15.96 3.91 -2.69
C PRO A 325 -17.34 3.43 -2.18
N PHE A 326 -17.90 4.12 -1.19
CA PHE A 326 -19.23 3.87 -0.63
C PHE A 326 -20.32 4.78 -1.20
N SER A 327 -20.00 5.64 -2.18
CA SER A 327 -21.02 6.44 -2.87
C SER A 327 -21.96 5.56 -3.70
N PRO A 328 -23.23 5.95 -3.91
CA PRO A 328 -24.17 5.19 -4.75
C PRO A 328 -23.62 4.89 -6.16
N ALA A 329 -22.93 5.85 -6.77
CA ALA A 329 -22.31 5.69 -8.09
C ALA A 329 -21.23 4.61 -8.09
N ALA A 330 -20.29 4.65 -7.13
CA ALA A 330 -19.24 3.64 -6.99
C ALA A 330 -19.82 2.26 -6.69
N VAL A 331 -20.78 2.16 -5.76
CA VAL A 331 -21.45 0.89 -5.42
C VAL A 331 -22.13 0.31 -6.66
N SER A 332 -22.87 1.12 -7.42
CA SER A 332 -23.53 0.67 -8.66
C SER A 332 -22.53 0.20 -9.72
N ALA A 333 -21.40 0.88 -9.87
CA ALA A 333 -20.39 0.53 -10.88
C ALA A 333 -19.57 -0.72 -10.52
N CYS A 334 -19.29 -0.92 -9.22
CA CYS A 334 -18.33 -1.90 -8.73
C CYS A 334 -18.99 -3.17 -8.14
N LEU A 335 -20.10 -3.06 -7.39
CA LEU A 335 -20.60 -4.17 -6.56
C LEU A 335 -20.87 -5.45 -7.37
N GLY A 336 -21.59 -5.32 -8.49
CA GLY A 336 -21.86 -6.46 -9.36
C GLY A 336 -20.59 -7.12 -9.90
N LYS A 337 -19.51 -6.35 -10.09
CA LYS A 337 -18.22 -6.89 -10.54
C LYS A 337 -17.49 -7.61 -9.42
N ILE A 338 -17.47 -7.03 -8.22
CA ILE A 338 -16.84 -7.62 -7.04
C ILE A 338 -17.50 -8.96 -6.69
N LEU A 339 -18.84 -8.98 -6.68
CA LEU A 339 -19.60 -10.17 -6.32
C LEU A 339 -19.45 -11.32 -7.33
N ARG A 340 -18.97 -11.04 -8.55
CA ARG A 340 -18.69 -12.04 -9.59
C ARG A 340 -17.35 -12.76 -9.43
N PHE A 341 -16.54 -12.40 -8.44
CA PHE A 341 -15.26 -13.04 -8.17
C PHE A 341 -15.38 -14.57 -8.10
N ASN A 342 -14.50 -15.25 -8.85
CA ASN A 342 -14.38 -16.70 -8.86
C ASN A 342 -12.94 -17.10 -8.55
N PHE A 343 -12.76 -17.83 -7.45
CA PHE A 343 -11.44 -18.27 -7.02
C PHE A 343 -10.81 -19.28 -7.99
N GLU A 344 -11.59 -20.15 -8.64
CA GLU A 344 -11.03 -21.14 -9.57
C GLU A 344 -10.74 -20.53 -10.95
N ASN A 345 -11.35 -19.38 -11.25
CA ASN A 345 -11.23 -18.71 -12.53
C ASN A 345 -11.14 -17.20 -12.32
N CYS A 346 -9.96 -16.77 -11.86
CA CYS A 346 -9.67 -15.38 -11.55
C CYS A 346 -9.49 -14.49 -12.81
N GLU A 347 -9.40 -15.10 -13.99
CA GLU A 347 -9.34 -14.41 -15.29
C GLU A 347 -10.68 -13.79 -15.66
N LEU A 348 -11.80 -14.37 -15.19
CA LEU A 348 -13.15 -13.86 -15.41
C LEU A 348 -13.45 -12.67 -14.48
N THR A 349 -12.69 -11.59 -14.60
CA THR A 349 -12.97 -10.33 -13.92
C THR A 349 -13.71 -9.39 -14.88
N PRO A 350 -14.79 -8.71 -14.45
CA PRO A 350 -15.54 -7.85 -15.38
C PRO A 350 -14.77 -6.59 -15.75
N ASP A 351 -14.66 -6.32 -17.04
CA ASP A 351 -13.89 -5.20 -17.58
C ASP A 351 -14.50 -3.83 -17.29
N PHE A 352 -13.60 -2.87 -17.06
CA PHE A 352 -13.86 -1.46 -17.31
C PHE A 352 -13.41 -1.13 -18.72
N LYS A 353 -14.26 -0.44 -19.49
CA LYS A 353 -13.92 -0.02 -20.85
C LYS A 353 -13.39 1.40 -20.81
N PHE A 354 -12.22 1.59 -21.41
CA PHE A 354 -11.51 2.88 -21.49
C PHE A 354 -11.62 3.49 -22.89
N GLU A 355 -12.78 3.34 -23.51
CA GLU A 355 -13.08 3.88 -24.84
C GLU A 355 -14.28 4.84 -24.73
N GLN A 356 -14.26 5.91 -25.51
CA GLN A 356 -15.39 6.81 -25.61
C GLN A 356 -16.56 6.06 -26.24
N ALA A 357 -17.68 5.93 -25.52
CA ALA A 357 -18.86 5.30 -26.09
C ALA A 357 -19.31 6.08 -27.33
N ASP A 358 -19.40 5.39 -28.47
CA ASP A 358 -19.85 5.97 -29.74
C ASP A 358 -21.30 6.47 -29.59
N ARG A 359 -21.45 7.77 -29.31
CA ARG A 359 -22.75 8.42 -29.06
C ARG A 359 -23.61 8.51 -30.33
N SER A 360 -23.09 8.09 -31.48
CA SER A 360 -23.82 8.03 -32.75
C SER A 360 -24.79 6.84 -32.87
N LYS A 361 -24.78 5.90 -31.90
CA LYS A 361 -25.62 4.69 -31.90
C LYS A 361 -26.64 4.61 -30.75
N ARG A 362 -27.11 5.73 -30.22
CA ARG A 362 -28.22 5.78 -29.25
C ARG A 362 -29.45 6.43 -29.82
#